data_AF-A0A7J6P2S9-F1
#
_entry.id   AF-A0A7J6P2S9-F1
#
_cell.length_a   1.000
_cell.length_b   1.000
_cell.length_c   1.000
_cell.angle_alpha   90.00
_cell.angle_beta   90.00
_cell.angle_gamma   90.00
#
_symmetry.space_group_name_H-M   'P 1'
#
loop_
_entity.id
_entity.type
_entity.pdbx_description
1 polymer ?
#
loop_
_entity_poly.entity_id
_entity_poly.type
_entity_poly.pdbx_seq_one_letter_code
_entity_poly.pdbx_strand_id
1 'polypeptide(L)'
;MARSEEKAMHLLNRWVDQQRKIETGQLFQRPHYNRPRYATDCTSLKDCVHWRQTLVRDISKNISDIQNASLGEQKIRELNDLINRLLRTKKHWEDQIRALGGPDYSAMRAGAGEAGEGAEIIGGNGYKYFGAAKDLPGVRELFEHQRAMRAAEDAERKKRRTRKELYQDIEPDYFGWRADDDEVQLLEESQRELELQVEAEEEYRRTHGISPHKRGRTASSGSASSATAAVAQPTPSSPSRRQATAAAYKSFVSVPTEGEIDKLILAKKKQLLVQQYVSDKDKEQQKETEDMLATSKGGA
;
A
#
# COMPACT_ATOMS: atom_id res chain seq x y z
N MET A 1 -13.91 -21.77 -74.55
CA MET A 1 -12.98 -20.83 -73.87
C MET A 1 -12.33 -21.57 -72.71
N ALA A 2 -11.00 -21.56 -72.61
CA ALA A 2 -10.27 -22.18 -71.50
C ALA A 2 -10.66 -21.55 -70.14
N ARG A 3 -10.61 -22.34 -69.06
CA ARG A 3 -10.86 -21.85 -67.69
C ARG A 3 -9.82 -20.80 -67.29
N SER A 4 -10.16 -19.92 -66.35
CA SER A 4 -9.25 -18.87 -65.87
C SER A 4 -7.93 -19.42 -65.35
N GLU A 5 -7.96 -20.60 -64.70
CA GLU A 5 -6.77 -21.30 -64.22
C GLU A 5 -5.84 -21.72 -65.36
N GLU A 6 -6.37 -22.30 -66.44
CA GLU A 6 -5.59 -22.70 -67.61
C GLU A 6 -5.00 -21.48 -68.33
N LYS A 7 -5.78 -20.39 -68.41
CA LYS A 7 -5.29 -19.11 -68.94
C LYS A 7 -4.15 -18.57 -68.08
N ALA A 8 -4.24 -18.62 -66.76
CA ALA A 8 -3.17 -18.18 -65.87
C ALA A 8 -1.88 -19.00 -66.02
N MET A 9 -2.01 -20.29 -66.35
CA MET A 9 -0.86 -21.20 -66.55
C MET A 9 -0.16 -21.04 -67.90
N HIS A 10 -0.68 -20.23 -68.83
CA HIS A 10 0.01 -19.97 -70.10
C HIS A 10 1.38 -19.32 -69.89
N LEU A 11 2.34 -19.71 -70.74
CA LEU A 11 3.75 -19.27 -70.67
C LEU A 11 3.89 -17.74 -70.62
N LEU A 12 3.11 -17.03 -71.43
CA LEU A 12 3.12 -15.55 -71.46
C LEU A 12 2.69 -14.95 -70.12
N ASN A 13 1.61 -15.44 -69.53
CA ASN A 13 1.09 -14.93 -68.26
C ASN A 13 2.06 -15.24 -67.11
N ARG A 14 2.65 -16.44 -67.12
CA ARG A 14 3.70 -16.81 -66.17
C ARG A 14 4.95 -15.93 -66.30
N TRP A 15 5.35 -15.58 -67.53
CA TRP A 15 6.48 -14.69 -67.79
C TRP A 15 6.19 -13.25 -67.36
N VAL A 16 5.02 -12.69 -67.69
CA VAL A 16 4.60 -11.35 -67.24
C VAL A 16 4.57 -11.26 -65.72
N ASP A 17 4.03 -12.28 -65.05
CA ASP A 17 4.03 -12.37 -63.59
C ASP A 17 5.43 -12.44 -63.01
N GLN A 18 6.34 -13.18 -63.66
CA GLN A 18 7.75 -13.23 -63.27
C GLN A 18 8.42 -11.86 -63.41
N GLN A 19 8.19 -11.16 -64.52
CA GLN A 19 8.76 -9.84 -64.78
C GLN A 19 8.31 -8.80 -63.76
N ARG A 20 7.00 -8.74 -63.48
CA ARG A 20 6.42 -7.86 -62.46
C ARG A 20 7.01 -8.08 -61.07
N LYS A 21 7.28 -9.34 -60.71
CA LYS A 21 7.88 -9.69 -59.40
C LYS A 21 9.34 -9.26 -59.29
N ILE A 22 10.08 -9.29 -60.40
CA ILE A 22 11.45 -8.79 -60.46
C ILE A 22 11.45 -7.26 -60.30
N GLU A 23 10.61 -6.55 -61.06
CA GLU A 23 10.51 -5.08 -61.00
C GLU A 23 10.07 -4.55 -59.64
N THR A 24 9.11 -5.21 -59.00
CA THR A 24 8.62 -4.81 -57.67
C THR A 24 9.57 -5.19 -56.53
N GLY A 25 10.70 -5.84 -56.81
CA GLY A 25 11.63 -6.34 -55.79
C GLY A 25 11.02 -7.46 -54.92
N GLN A 26 9.88 -8.02 -55.32
CA GLN A 26 9.17 -9.10 -54.62
C GLN A 26 9.72 -10.48 -55.01
N LEU A 27 11.05 -10.63 -55.05
CA LEU A 27 11.72 -11.93 -55.21
C LEU A 27 11.29 -12.96 -54.15
N PHE A 28 10.76 -12.50 -53.02
CA PHE A 28 10.17 -13.32 -51.95
C PHE A 28 8.80 -13.90 -52.27
N GLN A 29 8.10 -13.43 -53.31
CA GLN A 29 6.80 -13.96 -53.74
C GLN A 29 6.93 -14.85 -54.99
N ARG A 30 7.86 -15.82 -54.98
CA ARG A 30 7.75 -16.89 -55.98
C ARG A 30 6.46 -17.67 -55.69
N PRO A 31 5.64 -17.96 -56.72
CA PRO A 31 4.40 -18.73 -56.55
C PRO A 31 4.63 -20.18 -56.09
N HIS A 32 5.89 -20.63 -55.97
CA HIS A 32 6.27 -21.95 -55.47
C HIS A 32 7.38 -21.91 -54.40
N TYR A 33 7.66 -20.76 -53.77
CA TYR A 33 8.36 -20.81 -52.48
C TYR A 33 7.34 -21.29 -51.44
N ASN A 34 7.11 -22.59 -51.39
CA ASN A 34 6.46 -23.17 -50.22
C ASN A 34 7.28 -22.78 -49.00
N ARG A 35 6.59 -22.40 -47.93
CA ARG A 35 7.22 -22.18 -46.63
C ARG A 35 8.16 -23.35 -46.34
N PRO A 36 9.43 -23.10 -45.99
CA PRO A 36 10.35 -24.15 -45.58
C PRO A 36 9.72 -25.03 -44.50
N ARG A 37 9.96 -26.34 -44.58
CA ARG A 37 9.35 -27.29 -43.64
C ARG A 37 9.85 -27.06 -42.22
N TYR A 38 11.12 -26.69 -42.07
CA TYR A 38 11.74 -26.33 -40.81
C TYR A 38 12.09 -24.84 -40.79
N ALA A 39 11.86 -24.20 -39.65
CA ALA A 39 12.20 -22.79 -39.48
C ALA A 39 13.73 -22.57 -39.45
N THR A 40 14.48 -23.57 -38.94
CA THR A 40 15.95 -23.56 -38.83
C THR A 40 16.66 -23.38 -40.15
N ASP A 41 16.04 -23.80 -41.26
CA ASP A 41 16.63 -23.72 -42.60
C ASP A 41 16.66 -22.27 -43.11
N CYS A 42 15.89 -21.37 -42.49
CA CYS A 42 15.82 -19.98 -42.88
C CYS A 42 16.86 -19.14 -42.12
N THR A 43 17.78 -18.53 -42.86
CA THR A 43 18.87 -17.69 -42.33
C THR A 43 18.54 -16.19 -42.39
N SER A 44 17.55 -15.78 -43.20
CA SER A 44 17.13 -14.38 -43.35
C SER A 44 16.06 -14.01 -42.34
N LEU A 45 16.31 -12.95 -41.55
CA LEU A 45 15.33 -12.39 -40.61
C LEU A 45 14.05 -11.91 -41.31
N LYS A 46 14.17 -11.26 -42.48
CA LYS A 46 13.02 -10.70 -43.22
C LYS A 46 12.07 -11.80 -43.65
N ASP A 47 12.62 -12.92 -44.11
CA ASP A 47 11.88 -14.08 -44.60
C ASP A 47 11.17 -14.77 -43.43
N CYS A 48 11.86 -14.96 -42.30
CA CYS A 48 11.26 -15.53 -41.10
C CYS A 48 10.05 -14.70 -40.62
N VAL A 49 10.18 -13.37 -40.60
CA VAL A 49 9.09 -12.46 -40.25
C VAL A 49 7.94 -12.57 -41.26
N HIS A 50 8.24 -12.65 -42.56
CA HIS A 50 7.23 -12.84 -43.60
C HIS A 50 6.44 -14.13 -43.41
N TRP A 51 7.13 -15.27 -43.19
CA TRP A 51 6.49 -16.57 -42.96
C TRP A 51 5.66 -16.59 -41.68
N ARG A 52 6.14 -15.95 -40.61
CA ARG A 52 5.39 -15.77 -39.38
C ARG A 52 4.10 -14.97 -39.63
N GLN A 53 4.15 -13.89 -40.40
CA GLN A 53 2.95 -13.12 -40.73
C GLN A 53 1.96 -13.93 -41.57
N THR A 54 2.44 -14.70 -42.55
CA THR A 54 1.60 -15.60 -43.35
C THR A 54 0.90 -16.62 -42.46
N LEU A 55 1.62 -17.21 -41.51
CA LEU A 55 1.01 -18.10 -40.52
C LEU A 55 -0.07 -17.43 -39.68
N VAL A 56 0.17 -16.20 -39.23
CA VAL A 56 -0.82 -15.45 -38.45
C VAL A 56 -2.07 -15.20 -39.29
N ARG A 57 -1.93 -14.83 -40.57
CA ARG A 57 -3.07 -14.66 -41.48
C ARG A 57 -3.85 -15.96 -41.68
N ASP A 58 -3.17 -17.08 -41.87
CA ASP A 58 -3.81 -18.39 -42.03
C ASP A 58 -4.50 -18.84 -40.75
N ILE A 59 -3.90 -18.61 -39.58
CA ILE A 59 -4.54 -18.85 -38.28
C ILE A 59 -5.81 -18.01 -38.15
N SER A 60 -5.75 -16.71 -38.44
CA SER A 60 -6.92 -15.83 -38.37
C SER A 60 -8.07 -16.29 -39.28
N LYS A 61 -7.76 -16.72 -40.51
CA LYS A 61 -8.78 -17.28 -41.42
C LYS A 61 -9.44 -18.53 -40.85
N ASN A 62 -8.63 -19.49 -40.39
CA ASN A 62 -9.16 -20.72 -39.81
C ASN A 62 -9.96 -20.46 -38.52
N ILE A 63 -9.57 -19.46 -37.71
CA ILE A 63 -10.36 -19.05 -36.53
C ILE A 63 -11.72 -18.52 -36.98
N SER A 64 -11.78 -17.65 -37.99
CA SER A 64 -13.03 -17.16 -38.56
C SER A 64 -13.89 -18.30 -39.11
N ASP A 65 -13.29 -19.32 -39.73
CA ASP A 65 -14.01 -20.48 -40.25
C ASP A 65 -14.60 -21.34 -39.11
N ILE A 66 -13.87 -21.55 -38.01
CA ILE A 66 -14.34 -22.30 -36.83
C ILE A 66 -15.45 -21.57 -36.07
N GLN A 67 -15.48 -20.24 -36.11
CA GLN A 67 -16.53 -19.47 -35.45
C GLN A 67 -17.93 -19.76 -36.04
N ASN A 68 -17.99 -20.29 -37.28
CA ASN A 68 -19.24 -20.72 -37.89
C ASN A 68 -19.70 -22.06 -37.29
N ALA A 69 -20.58 -22.02 -36.29
CA ALA A 69 -21.13 -23.20 -35.61
C ALA A 69 -21.93 -24.16 -36.52
N SER A 70 -22.33 -23.70 -37.71
CA SER A 70 -23.05 -24.51 -38.70
C SER A 70 -22.15 -25.50 -39.46
N LEU A 71 -20.83 -25.45 -39.26
CA LEU A 71 -19.94 -26.48 -39.80
C LEU A 71 -20.17 -27.80 -39.05
N GLY A 72 -20.14 -28.92 -39.77
CA GLY A 72 -20.25 -30.24 -39.16
C GLY A 72 -19.16 -30.48 -38.10
N GLU A 73 -19.49 -31.23 -37.06
CA GLU A 73 -18.64 -31.45 -35.88
C GLU A 73 -17.22 -31.95 -36.24
N GLN A 74 -17.12 -32.89 -37.18
CA GLN A 74 -15.84 -33.45 -37.64
C GLN A 74 -14.95 -32.38 -38.26
N LYS A 75 -15.53 -31.49 -39.08
CA LYS A 75 -14.80 -30.39 -39.71
C LYS A 75 -14.30 -29.39 -38.67
N ILE A 76 -15.08 -29.11 -37.63
CA ILE A 76 -14.65 -28.25 -36.51
C ILE A 76 -13.44 -28.87 -35.79
N ARG A 77 -13.45 -30.19 -35.57
CA ARG A 77 -12.31 -30.92 -34.96
C ARG A 77 -11.06 -30.81 -35.84
N GLU A 78 -11.18 -31.09 -37.14
CA GLU A 78 -10.08 -30.98 -38.10
C GLU A 78 -9.50 -29.56 -38.19
N LEU A 79 -10.36 -28.54 -38.24
CA LEU A 79 -9.93 -27.15 -38.25
C LEU A 79 -9.21 -26.79 -36.95
N ASN A 80 -9.67 -27.27 -35.80
CA ASN A 80 -9.02 -27.04 -34.52
C ASN A 80 -7.61 -27.68 -34.47
N ASP A 81 -7.48 -28.92 -34.97
CA ASP A 81 -6.18 -29.59 -35.10
C ASP A 81 -5.24 -28.85 -36.05
N LEU A 82 -5.78 -28.34 -37.16
CA LEU A 82 -5.04 -27.53 -38.12
C LEU A 82 -4.54 -26.25 -37.47
N ILE A 83 -5.37 -25.51 -36.73
CA ILE A 83 -4.95 -24.30 -36.01
C ILE A 83 -3.86 -24.62 -34.99
N ASN A 84 -4.02 -25.68 -34.19
CA ASN A 84 -3.00 -26.08 -33.23
C ASN A 84 -1.68 -26.47 -33.91
N ARG A 85 -1.74 -27.12 -35.08
CA ARG A 85 -0.56 -27.39 -35.92
C ARG A 85 0.09 -26.08 -36.40
N LEU A 86 -0.68 -25.12 -36.88
CA LEU A 86 -0.17 -23.82 -37.31
C LEU A 86 0.45 -23.04 -36.15
N LEU A 87 -0.16 -23.04 -34.96
CA LEU A 87 0.38 -22.40 -33.77
C LEU A 87 1.72 -22.99 -33.33
N ARG A 88 1.87 -24.32 -33.37
CA ARG A 88 3.16 -24.98 -33.13
C ARG A 88 4.21 -24.54 -34.14
N THR A 89 3.88 -24.55 -35.43
CA THR A 89 4.82 -24.08 -36.46
C THR A 89 5.17 -22.60 -36.27
N LYS A 90 4.20 -21.75 -35.94
CA LYS A 90 4.43 -20.33 -35.65
C LYS A 90 5.39 -20.15 -34.48
N LYS A 91 5.25 -20.95 -33.40
CA LYS A 91 6.18 -20.92 -32.28
C LYS A 91 7.62 -21.21 -32.74
N HIS A 92 7.84 -22.23 -33.56
CA HIS A 92 9.15 -22.52 -34.14
C HIS A 92 9.71 -21.35 -34.98
N TRP A 93 8.86 -20.67 -35.74
CA TRP A 93 9.27 -19.47 -36.47
C TRP A 93 9.59 -18.28 -35.54
N GLU A 94 8.83 -18.10 -34.45
CA GLU A 94 9.12 -17.06 -33.44
C GLU A 94 10.44 -17.35 -32.70
N ASP A 95 10.73 -18.61 -32.37
CA ASP A 95 11.99 -19.04 -31.75
C ASP A 95 13.18 -18.87 -32.71
N GLN A 96 13.00 -19.15 -34.01
CA GLN A 96 14.04 -18.89 -35.01
C GLN A 96 14.31 -17.40 -35.17
N ILE A 97 13.28 -16.55 -35.17
CA ILE A 97 13.47 -15.09 -35.23
C ILE A 97 14.26 -14.60 -34.02
N ARG A 98 13.96 -15.12 -32.82
CA ARG A 98 14.76 -14.84 -31.62
C ARG A 98 16.21 -15.30 -31.80
N ALA A 99 16.44 -16.51 -32.30
CA ALA A 99 17.79 -17.05 -32.50
C ALA A 99 18.62 -16.22 -33.49
N LEU A 100 17.98 -15.64 -34.52
CA LEU A 100 18.61 -14.73 -35.48
C LEU A 100 18.78 -13.29 -34.95
N GLY A 101 18.42 -13.01 -33.69
CA GLY A 101 18.55 -11.68 -33.07
C GLY A 101 17.39 -10.72 -33.38
N GLY A 102 16.24 -11.23 -33.79
CA GLY A 102 15.03 -10.44 -34.04
C GLY A 102 14.16 -10.22 -32.79
N PRO A 103 13.01 -9.54 -32.93
CA PRO A 103 12.12 -9.22 -31.80
C PRO A 103 11.47 -10.44 -31.13
N ASP A 104 11.32 -10.38 -29.82
CA ASP A 104 10.67 -11.42 -29.01
C ASP A 104 9.14 -11.36 -29.06
N TYR A 105 8.56 -12.02 -30.07
CA TYR A 105 7.11 -12.07 -30.26
C TYR A 105 6.34 -12.83 -29.17
N SER A 106 6.99 -13.75 -28.44
CA SER A 106 6.33 -14.46 -27.33
C SER A 106 6.16 -13.57 -26.10
N ALA A 107 7.15 -12.72 -25.79
CA ALA A 107 7.08 -11.77 -24.69
C ALA A 107 6.06 -10.67 -24.98
N MET A 108 6.04 -10.17 -26.23
CA MET A 108 5.07 -9.17 -26.67
C MET A 108 3.61 -9.67 -26.59
N ARG A 109 3.38 -11.00 -26.66
CA ARG A 109 2.05 -11.59 -26.49
C ARG A 109 1.55 -11.50 -25.05
N ALA A 110 2.42 -11.67 -24.06
CA ALA A 110 2.01 -11.70 -22.65
C ALA A 110 1.34 -10.40 -22.16
N GLY A 111 1.57 -9.27 -22.84
CA GLY A 111 0.91 -8.00 -22.57
C GLY A 111 -0.32 -7.69 -23.43
N ALA A 112 -0.53 -8.43 -24.53
CA ALA A 112 -1.65 -8.22 -25.44
C ALA A 112 -2.77 -9.20 -25.08
N GLY A 113 -3.81 -8.68 -24.41
CA GLY A 113 -4.86 -9.44 -23.74
C GLY A 113 -5.43 -10.66 -24.47
N GLU A 114 -5.89 -11.59 -23.64
CA GLU A 114 -6.42 -12.95 -23.87
C GLU A 114 -7.65 -13.05 -24.80
N ALA A 115 -8.09 -11.96 -25.43
CA ALA A 115 -9.38 -11.87 -26.13
C ALA A 115 -9.47 -12.67 -27.44
N GLY A 116 -8.35 -13.17 -27.97
CA GLY A 116 -8.31 -14.01 -29.17
C GLY A 116 -7.70 -15.40 -28.94
N GLU A 117 -7.35 -15.73 -27.68
CA GLU A 117 -6.61 -16.94 -27.37
C GLU A 117 -7.58 -18.10 -27.09
N GLY A 118 -7.33 -19.23 -27.75
CA GLY A 118 -8.12 -20.44 -27.56
C GLY A 118 -8.12 -20.85 -26.09
N ALA A 119 -9.22 -21.45 -25.64
CA ALA A 119 -9.30 -21.91 -24.26
C ALA A 119 -8.45 -23.18 -24.10
N GLU A 120 -7.68 -23.23 -23.01
CA GLU A 120 -6.87 -24.38 -22.65
C GLU A 120 -7.46 -25.11 -21.45
N ILE A 121 -7.55 -26.43 -21.59
CA ILE A 121 -7.88 -27.30 -20.47
C ILE A 121 -6.65 -27.40 -19.59
N ILE A 122 -6.82 -27.26 -18.27
CA ILE A 122 -5.72 -27.41 -17.30
C ILE A 122 -5.13 -28.81 -17.47
N GLY A 123 -3.81 -28.90 -17.67
CA GLY A 123 -3.10 -30.16 -17.95
C GLY A 123 -3.11 -30.59 -19.42
N GLY A 124 -3.77 -29.83 -20.31
CA GLY A 124 -3.94 -30.16 -21.73
C GLY A 124 -2.72 -29.97 -22.64
N ASN A 125 -1.49 -30.05 -22.11
CA ASN A 125 -0.23 -30.02 -22.87
C ASN A 125 -0.09 -28.87 -23.92
N GLY A 126 -0.78 -27.75 -23.70
CA GLY A 126 -0.82 -26.59 -24.60
C GLY A 126 -1.70 -26.76 -25.86
N TYR A 127 -2.61 -27.74 -25.87
CA TYR A 127 -3.64 -27.87 -26.90
C TYR A 127 -4.79 -26.89 -26.61
N LYS A 128 -5.15 -26.06 -27.59
CA LYS A 128 -6.17 -25.01 -27.42
C LYS A 128 -7.43 -25.32 -28.21
N TYR A 129 -8.59 -24.90 -27.70
CA TYR A 129 -9.88 -24.98 -28.40
C TYR A 129 -10.36 -23.57 -28.76
N PHE A 130 -10.73 -23.36 -30.03
CA PHE A 130 -11.15 -22.06 -30.58
C PHE A 130 -12.64 -22.07 -30.95
N GLY A 131 -13.32 -20.92 -30.78
CA GLY A 131 -14.71 -20.74 -31.25
C GLY A 131 -15.65 -21.90 -30.89
N ALA A 132 -16.37 -22.40 -31.91
CA ALA A 132 -17.31 -23.52 -31.77
C ALA A 132 -16.65 -24.85 -31.34
N ALA A 133 -15.32 -24.99 -31.47
CA ALA A 133 -14.63 -26.17 -30.96
C ALA A 133 -14.67 -26.28 -29.42
N LYS A 134 -15.01 -25.20 -28.71
CA LYS A 134 -15.24 -25.24 -27.25
C LYS A 134 -16.57 -25.91 -26.89
N ASP A 135 -17.54 -25.87 -27.80
CA ASP A 135 -18.90 -26.38 -27.60
C ASP A 135 -19.06 -27.84 -28.05
N LEU A 136 -17.98 -28.47 -28.52
CA LEU A 136 -17.95 -29.88 -28.88
C LEU A 136 -18.38 -30.76 -27.69
N PRO A 137 -19.16 -31.83 -27.93
CA PRO A 137 -19.53 -32.77 -26.88
C PRO A 137 -18.26 -33.38 -26.25
N GLY A 138 -18.25 -33.50 -24.93
CA GLY A 138 -17.08 -33.87 -24.12
C GLY A 138 -16.11 -32.72 -23.82
N VAL A 139 -15.75 -31.88 -24.81
CA VAL A 139 -14.88 -30.72 -24.57
C VAL A 139 -15.58 -29.67 -23.70
N ARG A 140 -16.87 -29.44 -23.99
CA ARG A 140 -17.70 -28.50 -23.21
C ARG A 140 -17.78 -28.89 -21.74
N GLU A 141 -17.98 -30.18 -21.46
CA GLU A 141 -18.07 -30.74 -20.11
C GLU A 141 -16.76 -30.55 -19.34
N LEU A 142 -15.60 -30.75 -20.01
CA LEU A 142 -14.29 -30.51 -19.40
C LEU A 142 -14.10 -29.03 -19.03
N PHE A 143 -14.53 -28.10 -19.88
CA PHE A 143 -14.48 -26.67 -19.57
C PHE A 143 -15.47 -26.25 -18.48
N GLU A 144 -16.65 -26.85 -18.42
CA GLU A 144 -17.61 -26.63 -17.34
C GLU A 144 -17.08 -27.16 -16.01
N HIS A 145 -16.53 -28.38 -15.99
CA HIS A 145 -15.86 -28.94 -14.81
C HIS A 145 -14.68 -28.07 -14.37
N GLN A 146 -13.84 -27.61 -15.31
CA GLN A 146 -12.72 -26.72 -15.01
C GLN A 146 -13.19 -25.37 -14.46
N ARG A 147 -14.25 -24.78 -15.03
CA ARG A 147 -14.85 -23.55 -14.52
C ARG A 147 -15.45 -23.75 -13.13
N ALA A 148 -16.11 -24.88 -12.89
CA ALA A 148 -16.65 -25.25 -11.59
C ALA A 148 -15.53 -25.42 -10.55
N MET A 149 -14.44 -26.11 -10.91
CA MET A 149 -13.25 -26.27 -10.05
C MET A 149 -12.61 -24.93 -9.72
N ARG A 150 -12.39 -24.05 -10.72
CA ARG A 150 -11.88 -22.69 -10.47
C ARG A 150 -12.82 -21.86 -9.61
N ALA A 151 -14.12 -21.92 -9.87
CA ALA A 151 -15.12 -21.20 -9.08
C ALA A 151 -15.17 -21.72 -7.63
N ALA A 152 -15.00 -23.03 -7.42
CA ALA A 152 -14.90 -23.64 -6.09
C ALA A 152 -13.62 -23.19 -5.38
N GLU A 153 -12.48 -23.16 -6.06
CA GLU A 153 -11.21 -22.65 -5.52
C GLU A 153 -11.32 -21.16 -5.14
N ASP A 154 -11.92 -20.34 -6.00
CA ASP A 154 -12.17 -18.92 -5.73
C ASP A 154 -13.15 -18.73 -4.57
N ALA A 155 -14.19 -19.56 -4.48
CA ALA A 155 -15.13 -19.55 -3.35
C ALA A 155 -14.45 -19.96 -2.04
N GLU A 156 -13.56 -20.96 -2.08
CA GLU A 156 -12.76 -21.35 -0.93
C GLU A 156 -11.81 -20.23 -0.51
N ARG A 157 -11.16 -19.58 -1.47
CA ARG A 157 -10.26 -18.45 -1.22
C ARG A 157 -10.99 -17.26 -0.61
N LYS A 158 -12.23 -16.98 -1.03
CA LYS A 158 -13.11 -15.97 -0.42
C LYS A 158 -13.61 -16.36 0.97
N LYS A 159 -13.83 -17.66 1.21
CA LYS A 159 -14.22 -18.18 2.52
C LYS A 159 -13.09 -18.02 3.55
N ARG A 160 -11.83 -18.12 3.12
CA ARG A 160 -10.66 -17.84 3.96
C ARG A 160 -10.64 -16.35 4.25
N ARG A 161 -10.96 -15.96 5.49
CA ARG A 161 -10.88 -14.56 5.93
C ARG A 161 -9.50 -14.02 5.62
N THR A 162 -9.45 -12.95 4.84
CA THR A 162 -8.17 -12.34 4.52
C THR A 162 -7.64 -11.61 5.75
N ARG A 163 -6.32 -11.45 5.86
CA ARG A 163 -5.70 -10.70 6.98
C ARG A 163 -6.30 -9.28 7.09
N LYS A 164 -6.68 -8.66 5.96
CA LYS A 164 -7.35 -7.36 5.95
C LYS A 164 -8.75 -7.40 6.54
N GLU A 165 -9.56 -8.39 6.17
CA GLU A 165 -10.89 -8.60 6.79
C GLU A 165 -10.78 -8.84 8.29
N LEU A 166 -9.80 -9.65 8.72
CA LEU A 166 -9.54 -9.86 10.15
C LEU A 166 -9.17 -8.56 10.89
N TYR A 167 -8.53 -7.60 10.22
CA TYR A 167 -8.19 -6.29 10.78
C TYR A 167 -9.34 -5.28 10.73
N GLN A 168 -10.37 -5.50 9.89
CA GLN A 168 -11.53 -4.60 9.84
C GLN A 168 -12.40 -4.73 11.09
N ASP A 169 -12.48 -5.94 11.65
CA ASP A 169 -13.27 -6.22 12.85
C ASP A 169 -12.53 -5.85 14.16
N ILE A 170 -11.32 -5.28 14.07
CA ILE A 170 -10.55 -4.86 15.25
C ILE A 170 -10.89 -3.42 15.59
N GLU A 171 -11.71 -3.26 16.63
CA GLU A 171 -12.11 -1.96 17.16
C GLU A 171 -10.98 -1.31 17.99
N PRO A 172 -10.97 0.03 18.14
CA PRO A 172 -10.03 0.74 19.02
C PRO A 172 -10.03 0.22 20.47
N ASP A 173 -11.15 -0.36 20.91
CA ASP A 173 -11.33 -0.96 22.23
C ASP A 173 -10.43 -2.19 22.42
N TYR A 174 -10.12 -2.95 21.34
CA TYR A 174 -9.14 -4.04 21.38
C TYR A 174 -7.73 -3.54 21.77
N PHE A 175 -7.43 -2.28 21.45
CA PHE A 175 -6.17 -1.63 21.82
C PHE A 175 -6.27 -0.84 23.13
N GLY A 176 -7.41 -0.87 23.83
CA GLY A 176 -7.60 -0.20 25.12
C GLY A 176 -7.71 1.32 25.04
N TRP A 177 -8.05 1.88 23.87
CA TRP A 177 -8.09 3.34 23.68
C TRP A 177 -9.20 4.05 24.46
N ARG A 178 -10.17 3.31 25.00
CA ARG A 178 -11.28 3.83 25.82
C ARG A 178 -11.20 3.45 27.30
N ALA A 179 -10.19 2.69 27.72
CA ALA A 179 -10.10 2.21 29.10
C ALA A 179 -9.90 3.33 30.12
N ASP A 180 -9.29 4.45 29.73
CA ASP A 180 -9.05 5.60 30.62
C ASP A 180 -10.26 6.57 30.70
N ASP A 181 -11.24 6.42 29.81
CA ASP A 181 -12.45 7.26 29.75
C ASP A 181 -13.66 6.58 30.44
N ASP A 182 -13.44 5.45 31.12
CA ASP A 182 -14.49 4.75 31.86
C ASP A 182 -14.92 5.60 33.08
N GLU A 183 -15.99 6.38 32.91
CA GLU A 183 -16.55 7.28 33.93
C GLU A 183 -16.78 6.57 35.29
N VAL A 184 -17.04 5.26 35.26
CA VAL A 184 -17.22 4.42 36.45
C VAL A 184 -15.90 4.26 37.22
N GLN A 185 -14.77 4.01 36.55
CA GLN A 185 -13.47 3.92 37.21
C GLN A 185 -13.08 5.27 37.83
N LEU A 186 -13.32 6.38 37.11
CA LEU A 186 -13.03 7.71 37.62
C LEU A 186 -13.82 8.04 38.90
N LEU A 187 -15.09 7.63 38.97
CA LEU A 187 -15.92 7.80 40.16
C LEU A 187 -15.42 6.96 41.33
N GLU A 188 -15.04 5.70 41.09
CA GLU A 188 -14.48 4.82 42.12
C GLU A 188 -13.14 5.35 42.66
N GLU A 189 -12.28 5.88 41.79
CA GLU A 189 -11.02 6.53 42.19
C GLU A 189 -11.28 7.77 43.04
N SER A 190 -12.21 8.64 42.64
CA SER A 190 -12.56 9.84 43.40
C SER A 190 -13.09 9.53 44.81
N GLN A 191 -13.86 8.44 44.96
CA GLN A 191 -14.36 8.00 46.26
C GLN A 191 -13.21 7.52 47.15
N ARG A 192 -12.28 6.73 46.61
CA ARG A 192 -11.09 6.30 47.37
C ARG A 192 -10.18 7.46 47.74
N GLU A 193 -10.00 8.44 46.86
CA GLU A 193 -9.21 9.62 47.18
C GLU A 193 -9.80 10.41 48.35
N LEU A 194 -11.13 10.54 48.40
CA LEU A 194 -11.82 11.18 49.53
C LEU A 194 -11.64 10.37 50.82
N GLU A 195 -11.75 9.05 50.76
CA GLU A 195 -11.51 8.18 51.92
C GLU A 195 -10.07 8.33 52.44
N LEU A 196 -9.08 8.30 51.55
CA LEU A 196 -7.66 8.49 51.91
C LEU A 196 -7.39 9.89 52.46
N GLN A 197 -8.05 10.92 51.94
CA GLN A 197 -7.94 12.28 52.48
C GLN A 197 -8.49 12.36 53.90
N VAL A 198 -9.65 11.76 54.16
CA VAL A 198 -10.25 11.70 55.50
C VAL A 198 -9.31 10.94 56.46
N GLU A 199 -8.79 9.78 56.04
CA GLU A 199 -7.83 9.02 56.84
C GLU A 199 -6.57 9.83 57.16
N ALA A 200 -5.98 10.48 56.15
CA ALA A 200 -4.80 11.33 56.31
C ALA A 200 -5.08 12.55 57.20
N GLU A 201 -6.26 13.17 57.10
CA GLU A 201 -6.68 14.27 57.97
C GLU A 201 -6.87 13.81 59.41
N GLU A 202 -7.45 12.62 59.63
CA GLU A 202 -7.58 12.05 60.96
C GLU A 202 -6.23 11.70 61.57
N GLU A 203 -5.32 11.09 60.79
CA GLU A 203 -3.95 10.83 61.22
C GLU A 203 -3.18 12.12 61.51
N TYR A 204 -3.34 13.14 60.67
CA TYR A 204 -2.76 14.47 60.92
C TYR A 204 -3.34 15.10 62.18
N ARG A 205 -4.65 15.03 62.41
CA ARG A 205 -5.30 15.52 63.65
C ARG A 205 -4.88 14.73 64.89
N ARG A 206 -4.60 13.43 64.76
CA ARG A 206 -4.08 12.57 65.84
C ARG A 206 -2.63 12.92 66.19
N THR A 207 -1.79 13.17 65.18
CA THR A 207 -0.35 13.49 65.37
C THR A 207 -0.09 14.95 65.73
N HIS A 208 -0.83 15.87 65.11
CA HIS A 208 -0.80 17.32 65.35
C HIS A 208 -2.06 17.75 66.11
N GLY A 209 -2.16 17.33 67.37
CA GLY A 209 -3.24 17.74 68.25
C GLY A 209 -3.34 19.26 68.37
N ILE A 210 -4.58 19.77 68.41
CA ILE A 210 -4.94 21.18 68.66
C ILE A 210 -4.14 21.72 69.86
N SER A 211 -3.32 22.76 69.67
CA SER A 211 -2.89 23.60 70.80
C SER A 211 -3.37 25.04 70.63
N PRO A 212 -4.06 25.60 71.64
CA PRO A 212 -4.34 27.02 71.71
C PRO A 212 -3.06 27.81 71.99
N HIS A 213 -3.16 29.10 71.71
CA HIS A 213 -2.12 30.11 71.77
C HIS A 213 -1.27 30.15 73.07
N LYS A 214 0.04 30.41 72.87
CA LYS A 214 1.03 31.08 73.76
C LYS A 214 1.68 30.33 74.94
N ARG A 215 3.00 30.08 74.80
CA ARG A 215 4.17 30.30 75.72
C ARG A 215 5.29 29.38 75.17
N GLY A 216 6.53 29.76 74.87
CA GLY A 216 7.43 30.76 75.44
C GLY A 216 8.68 30.03 75.99
N ARG A 217 9.77 30.01 75.22
CA ARG A 217 11.20 29.75 75.59
C ARG A 217 11.57 28.48 76.39
N THR A 218 12.48 27.63 75.88
CA THR A 218 13.92 27.55 76.27
C THR A 218 14.61 26.26 75.79
N ALA A 219 15.79 26.46 75.18
CA ALA A 219 17.08 25.74 75.16
C ALA A 219 17.27 24.21 75.39
N SER A 220 18.33 23.75 74.70
CA SER A 220 19.32 22.67 75.01
C SER A 220 19.05 21.27 74.40
N SER A 221 19.87 20.89 73.40
CA SER A 221 21.07 20.01 73.48
C SER A 221 20.68 18.53 73.41
N GLY A 222 21.27 17.63 72.63
CA GLY A 222 22.45 17.60 71.77
C GLY A 222 22.82 16.12 71.53
N SER A 223 23.85 15.91 70.71
CA SER A 223 24.64 14.67 70.54
C SER A 223 23.96 13.46 69.85
N ALA A 224 24.41 13.08 68.64
CA ALA A 224 25.50 12.10 68.35
C ALA A 224 24.96 10.64 68.32
N SER A 225 25.41 9.65 67.54
CA SER A 225 26.61 9.39 66.73
C SER A 225 26.36 8.02 66.05
N SER A 226 26.61 7.84 64.75
CA SER A 226 27.75 7.14 64.11
C SER A 226 27.70 5.60 63.95
N ALA A 227 28.31 5.16 62.83
CA ALA A 227 29.00 3.87 62.57
C ALA A 227 28.18 2.71 61.92
N THR A 228 28.24 2.52 60.59
CA THR A 228 29.15 1.67 59.78
C THR A 228 28.89 0.16 59.82
N ALA A 229 28.57 -0.42 58.66
CA ALA A 229 29.11 -1.72 58.22
C ALA A 229 29.02 -1.82 56.68
N ALA A 230 30.16 -2.14 56.07
CA ALA A 230 30.39 -2.20 54.63
C ALA A 230 30.41 -3.65 54.14
N VAL A 231 29.92 -3.91 52.91
CA VAL A 231 30.30 -5.06 52.04
C VAL A 231 30.10 -4.57 50.58
N ALA A 232 31.14 -4.07 49.92
CA ALA A 232 32.03 -4.76 48.96
C ALA A 232 31.35 -5.22 47.64
N GLN A 233 31.69 -4.54 46.53
CA GLN A 233 31.32 -4.89 45.14
C GLN A 233 32.24 -5.98 44.54
N PRO A 234 31.94 -6.52 43.32
CA PRO A 234 32.54 -5.93 42.10
C PRO A 234 31.70 -5.99 40.80
N THR A 235 32.00 -5.07 39.87
CA THR A 235 31.65 -5.02 38.42
C THR A 235 32.58 -5.98 37.62
N PRO A 236 32.56 -6.20 36.27
CA PRO A 236 32.28 -5.26 35.15
C PRO A 236 31.69 -5.79 33.80
N SER A 237 31.30 -4.88 32.88
CA SER A 237 31.73 -4.81 31.45
C SER A 237 30.71 -4.20 30.45
N SER A 238 30.87 -2.89 30.14
CA SER A 238 30.89 -2.14 28.84
C SER A 238 30.30 -2.69 27.51
N PRO A 239 30.14 -1.88 26.42
CA PRO A 239 29.74 -0.45 26.27
C PRO A 239 28.82 -0.14 25.04
N SER A 240 28.32 1.11 24.92
CA SER A 240 28.35 1.99 23.72
C SER A 240 27.17 3.00 23.72
N ARG A 241 27.36 4.19 24.30
CA ARG A 241 27.71 5.46 23.64
C ARG A 241 26.72 5.94 22.56
N ARG A 242 25.86 6.90 22.95
CA ARG A 242 25.47 8.03 22.10
C ARG A 242 25.61 9.32 22.90
N GLN A 243 26.44 10.22 22.39
CA GLN A 243 26.67 11.55 22.93
C GLN A 243 25.46 12.43 22.58
N ALA A 244 24.89 13.10 23.59
CA ALA A 244 24.08 14.30 23.41
C ALA A 244 24.32 15.22 24.62
N THR A 245 24.37 16.51 24.34
CA THR A 245 24.89 17.62 25.15
C THR A 245 24.22 17.77 26.52
N ALA A 246 25.02 17.75 27.59
CA ALA A 246 24.55 18.05 28.95
C ALA A 246 24.44 19.58 29.16
N ALA A 247 23.23 20.13 29.02
CA ALA A 247 22.91 21.40 29.66
C ALA A 247 22.78 21.16 31.16
N ALA A 248 23.64 21.81 31.96
CA ALA A 248 23.66 21.66 33.41
C ALA A 248 22.28 22.04 34.00
N TYR A 249 21.66 21.07 34.66
CA TYR A 249 20.39 21.20 35.36
C TYR A 249 20.52 22.22 36.51
N LYS A 250 19.89 23.40 36.36
CA LYS A 250 19.81 24.39 37.44
C LYS A 250 18.72 23.96 38.43
N SER A 251 19.13 23.32 39.53
CA SER A 251 18.26 22.79 40.57
C SER A 251 17.71 23.84 41.55
N PHE A 252 17.81 25.13 41.24
CA PHE A 252 17.31 26.18 42.12
C PHE A 252 16.50 27.20 41.33
N VAL A 253 15.17 27.11 41.47
CA VAL A 253 14.23 28.15 41.08
C VAL A 253 14.27 29.21 42.17
N SER A 254 14.55 30.47 41.82
CA SER A 254 14.57 31.57 42.77
C SER A 254 13.17 31.82 43.32
N VAL A 255 12.92 31.40 44.55
CA VAL A 255 11.68 31.70 45.27
C VAL A 255 11.76 33.14 45.78
N PRO A 256 10.77 34.01 45.48
CA PRO A 256 10.74 35.38 46.00
C PRO A 256 10.83 35.41 47.52
N THR A 257 11.51 36.42 48.04
CA THR A 257 11.67 36.58 49.50
C THR A 257 10.36 37.02 50.14
N GLU A 258 10.17 36.73 51.44
CA GLU A 258 8.93 37.03 52.18
C GLU A 258 8.49 38.50 52.03
N GLY A 259 9.43 39.45 52.04
CA GLY A 259 9.13 40.88 51.83
C GLY A 259 8.69 41.24 50.41
N GLU A 260 9.09 40.48 49.39
CA GLU A 260 8.61 40.65 48.02
C GLU A 260 7.19 40.10 47.88
N ILE A 261 6.91 38.97 48.54
CA ILE A 261 5.59 38.37 48.60
C ILE A 261 4.60 39.32 49.28
N ASP A 262 4.97 39.92 50.41
CA ASP A 262 4.11 40.87 51.14
C ASP A 262 3.78 42.11 50.30
N LYS A 263 4.76 42.64 49.56
CA LYS A 263 4.54 43.76 48.63
C LYS A 263 3.58 43.38 47.51
N LEU A 264 3.71 42.17 46.94
CA LEU A 264 2.81 41.67 45.90
C LEU A 264 1.39 41.46 46.43
N ILE A 265 1.26 40.92 47.66
CA ILE A 265 -0.04 40.74 48.30
C ILE A 265 -0.69 42.10 48.60
N LEU A 266 0.08 43.07 49.11
CA LEU A 266 -0.42 44.43 49.34
C LEU A 266 -0.84 45.11 48.04
N ALA A 267 -0.08 44.95 46.95
CA ALA A 267 -0.43 45.48 45.64
C ALA A 267 -1.74 44.88 45.13
N LYS A 268 -1.91 43.55 45.20
CA LYS A 268 -3.16 42.88 44.83
C LYS A 268 -4.34 43.32 45.69
N LYS A 269 -4.16 43.43 47.01
CA LYS A 269 -5.23 43.88 47.92
C LYS A 269 -5.64 45.33 47.64
N LYS A 270 -4.69 46.21 47.33
CA LYS A 270 -4.97 47.58 46.89
C LYS A 270 -5.76 47.59 45.58
N GLN A 271 -5.36 46.79 44.59
CA GLN A 271 -6.10 46.67 43.33
C GLN A 271 -7.53 46.16 43.53
N LEU A 272 -7.74 45.16 44.38
CA LEU A 272 -9.07 44.64 44.69
C LEU A 272 -9.95 45.68 45.41
N LEU A 273 -9.40 46.43 46.36
CA LEU A 273 -10.13 47.54 46.99
C LEU A 273 -10.50 48.63 45.99
N VAL A 274 -9.57 48.99 45.09
CA VAL A 274 -9.87 49.94 44.00
C VAL A 274 -10.98 49.39 43.11
N GLN A 275 -10.94 48.11 42.74
CA GLN A 275 -12.01 47.50 41.94
C GLN A 275 -13.36 47.50 42.65
N GLN A 276 -13.37 47.27 43.96
CA GLN A 276 -14.59 47.16 44.76
C GLN A 276 -15.25 48.52 45.02
N TYR A 277 -14.46 49.58 45.18
CA TYR A 277 -14.97 50.89 45.62
C TYR A 277 -14.91 52.00 44.57
N VAL A 278 -14.14 51.83 43.49
CA VAL A 278 -14.08 52.80 42.41
C VAL A 278 -15.06 52.41 41.31
N SER A 279 -16.05 53.27 41.05
CA SER A 279 -17.01 53.14 39.96
C SER A 279 -16.29 53.20 38.61
N ASP A 280 -16.80 52.51 37.59
CA ASP A 280 -16.11 52.40 36.31
C ASP A 280 -15.91 53.76 35.61
N LYS A 281 -16.82 54.72 35.86
CA LYS A 281 -16.68 56.11 35.39
C LYS A 281 -15.47 56.83 35.99
N ASP A 282 -15.15 56.58 37.26
CA ASP A 282 -14.02 57.20 37.92
C ASP A 282 -12.70 56.57 37.44
N LYS A 283 -12.71 55.28 37.06
CA LYS A 283 -11.56 54.60 36.43
C LYS A 283 -11.29 55.14 35.03
N GLU A 284 -12.33 55.45 34.26
CA GLU A 284 -12.20 56.08 32.93
C GLU A 284 -11.62 57.48 33.04
N GLN A 285 -12.13 58.31 33.96
CA GLN A 285 -11.55 59.64 34.22
C GLN A 285 -10.09 59.57 34.69
N GLN A 286 -9.74 58.61 35.57
CA GLN A 286 -8.35 58.40 35.98
C GLN A 286 -7.45 58.07 34.79
N LYS A 287 -7.86 57.16 33.91
CA LYS A 287 -7.11 56.81 32.69
C LYS A 287 -6.96 58.01 31.76
N GLU A 288 -8.03 58.77 31.52
CA GLU A 288 -7.95 59.99 30.72
C GLU A 288 -6.99 61.02 31.33
N THR A 289 -7.00 61.21 32.66
CA THR A 289 -6.04 62.11 33.31
C THR A 289 -4.60 61.59 33.26
N GLU A 290 -4.38 60.29 33.40
CA GLU A 290 -3.06 59.67 33.26
C GLU A 290 -2.53 59.81 31.83
N ASP A 291 -3.37 59.62 30.82
CA ASP A 291 -3.01 59.81 29.41
C ASP A 291 -2.71 61.28 29.09
N MET A 292 -3.47 62.23 29.65
CA MET A 292 -3.20 63.67 29.54
C MET A 292 -1.89 64.06 30.26
N LEU A 293 -1.59 63.44 31.41
CA LEU A 293 -0.35 63.66 32.14
C LEU A 293 0.86 63.03 31.43
N ALA A 294 0.69 61.86 30.82
CA ALA A 294 1.72 61.18 30.05
C ALA A 294 2.07 61.96 28.76
N THR A 295 1.07 62.50 28.07
CA THR A 295 1.27 63.35 26.89
C THR A 295 1.92 64.69 27.23
N SER A 296 1.61 65.30 28.38
CA SER A 296 2.28 66.53 28.84
C SER A 296 3.75 66.32 29.26
N LYS A 297 4.12 65.12 29.75
CA LYS A 297 5.51 64.76 30.07
C LYS A 297 6.36 64.39 28.86
N GLY A 298 5.75 64.09 27.71
CA GLY A 298 6.45 63.80 26.46
C GLY A 298 6.73 65.03 25.58
N GLY A 299 6.30 66.22 26.01
CA GLY A 299 6.36 67.48 25.23
C GLY A 299 7.24 68.58 25.81
N ALA A 300 8.18 68.25 26.70
CA ALA A 300 9.22 69.16 27.21
C ALA A 300 10.62 68.55 27.04
#